data_AF-A0A0C1QTS8-F1
#
_entry.id   AF-A0A0C1QTS8-F1
#
_cell.length_a   1.000
_cell.length_b   1.000
_cell.length_c   1.000
_cell.angle_alpha   90.00
_cell.angle_beta   90.00
_cell.angle_gamma   90.00
#
_symmetry.space_group_name_H-M   'P 1'
#
loop_
_entity.id
_entity.type
_entity.pdbx_description
1 polymer ?
#
loop_
_entity_poly.entity_id
_entity_poly.type
_entity_poly.pdbx_seq_one_letter_code
_entity_poly.pdbx_strand_id
1 'polypeptide(L)'
;MAWRGSTTVSDRLFACLPYLLPLIAALAFGISLFTEFPALAVLFLPLQPVLAIYGILGPYSELIIFFLLFFLVVRNERIPHFIRFNTMQALLLDIVAYLCGILLRLVALPGIAFAAQTLSTTIFLGIVAAVVYSVVQSLMGRYAEIPAISDAVYMQVR
;
A
#
# COMPACT_ATOMS: atom_id res chain seq x y z
N MET A 1 -20.58 -10.21 -16.85
CA MET A 1 -19.92 -9.08 -17.53
C MET A 1 -18.60 -9.58 -18.08
N ALA A 2 -18.62 -10.03 -19.34
CA ALA A 2 -17.47 -10.51 -20.07
C ALA A 2 -16.87 -9.35 -20.91
N TRP A 3 -15.59 -9.46 -21.25
CA TRP A 3 -14.78 -8.57 -22.11
C TRP A 3 -14.01 -7.42 -21.43
N ARG A 4 -12.87 -7.77 -20.81
CA ARG A 4 -11.65 -6.95 -20.80
C ARG A 4 -10.48 -7.90 -21.10
N GLY A 5 -9.55 -7.50 -21.96
CA GLY A 5 -8.51 -8.35 -22.55
C GLY A 5 -7.80 -9.24 -21.52
N SER A 6 -7.39 -10.43 -21.93
CA SER A 6 -6.69 -11.38 -21.06
C SER A 6 -5.55 -10.66 -20.34
N THR A 7 -5.61 -10.54 -19.01
CA THR A 7 -4.53 -9.95 -18.22
C THR A 7 -3.27 -10.75 -18.48
N THR A 8 -2.29 -10.12 -19.14
CA THR A 8 -1.03 -10.77 -19.46
C THR A 8 -0.24 -11.02 -18.18
N VAL A 9 0.74 -11.92 -18.22
CA VAL A 9 1.61 -12.16 -17.06
C VAL A 9 2.33 -10.86 -16.67
N SER A 10 2.75 -10.06 -17.65
CA SER A 10 3.34 -8.74 -17.40
C SER A 10 2.39 -7.81 -16.67
N ASP A 11 1.12 -7.72 -17.08
CA ASP A 11 0.13 -6.86 -16.40
C ASP A 11 -0.06 -7.25 -14.94
N ARG A 12 -0.02 -8.55 -14.65
CA ARG A 12 -0.13 -9.08 -13.29
C ARG A 12 1.05 -8.68 -12.42
N LEU A 13 2.27 -8.78 -12.95
CA LEU A 13 3.48 -8.36 -12.26
C LEU A 13 3.50 -6.84 -12.03
N PHE A 14 3.20 -6.04 -13.06
CA PHE A 14 3.16 -4.57 -12.94
C PHE A 14 2.06 -4.09 -12.01
N ALA A 15 0.91 -4.77 -11.96
CA ALA A 15 -0.17 -4.46 -11.01
C ALA A 15 0.22 -4.71 -9.54
N CYS A 16 1.24 -5.53 -9.26
CA CYS A 16 1.71 -5.79 -7.90
C CYS A 16 2.64 -4.67 -7.37
N LEU A 17 3.41 -4.03 -8.26
CA LEU A 17 4.43 -3.05 -7.86
C LEU A 17 3.91 -1.86 -7.04
N PRO A 18 2.74 -1.26 -7.35
CA PRO A 18 2.21 -0.15 -6.56
C PRO A 18 1.99 -0.50 -5.10
N TYR A 19 1.71 -1.76 -4.75
CA TYR A 19 1.48 -2.17 -3.36
C TYR A 19 2.74 -2.12 -2.48
N LEU A 20 3.93 -1.91 -3.06
CA LEU A 20 5.14 -1.60 -2.30
C LEU A 20 4.99 -0.28 -1.53
N LEU A 21 4.18 0.65 -2.04
CA LEU A 21 3.97 1.98 -1.47
C LEU A 21 3.26 1.91 -0.10
N PRO A 22 2.04 1.37 0.03
CA PRO A 22 1.41 1.19 1.34
C PRO A 22 2.18 0.23 2.25
N LEU A 23 2.96 -0.71 1.68
CA LEU A 23 3.80 -1.61 2.48
C LEU A 23 4.97 -0.88 3.14
N ILE A 24 5.58 0.10 2.47
CA ILE A 24 6.61 0.97 3.05
C ILE A 24 6.01 1.84 4.14
N ALA A 25 4.85 2.47 3.87
CA ALA A 25 4.14 3.25 4.88
C ALA A 25 3.79 2.41 6.12
N ALA A 26 3.45 1.12 5.93
CA ALA A 26 3.16 0.20 7.02
C ALA A 26 4.35 0.03 7.98
N LEU A 27 5.60 0.07 7.49
CA LEU A 27 6.80 -0.19 8.31
C LEU A 27 6.90 0.74 9.53
N ALA A 28 6.44 1.98 9.41
CA ALA A 28 6.43 2.95 10.52
C ALA A 28 5.56 2.48 11.70
N PHE A 29 4.53 1.67 11.45
CA PHE A 29 3.64 1.13 12.48
C PHE A 29 4.17 -0.17 13.10
N GLY A 30 5.09 -0.86 12.42
CA GLY A 30 5.63 -2.17 12.81
C GLY A 30 6.81 -2.12 13.78
N ILE A 31 7.28 -0.94 14.19
CA ILE A 31 8.51 -0.75 14.99
C ILE A 31 8.51 -1.64 16.24
N SER A 32 7.43 -1.61 17.03
CA SER A 32 7.33 -2.43 18.24
C SER A 32 7.39 -3.93 17.95
N LEU A 33 6.73 -4.38 16.88
CA LEU A 33 6.78 -5.77 16.41
C LEU A 33 8.20 -6.18 16.01
N PHE A 34 8.93 -5.32 15.30
CA PHE A 34 10.30 -5.61 14.89
C PHE A 34 11.28 -5.62 16.07
N THR A 35 11.02 -4.83 17.12
CA THR A 35 11.83 -4.88 18.35
C THR A 35 11.59 -6.16 19.15
N GLU A 36 10.35 -6.64 19.23
CA GLU A 36 10.00 -7.87 19.94
C GLU A 36 10.38 -9.13 19.13
N PHE A 37 10.26 -9.07 17.80
CA PHE A 37 10.54 -10.17 16.88
C PHE A 37 11.46 -9.74 15.73
N PRO A 38 12.78 -9.58 15.98
CA PRO A 38 13.72 -9.10 14.97
C PRO A 38 13.78 -9.98 13.70
N ALA A 39 13.50 -11.28 13.83
CA ALA A 39 13.44 -12.20 12.68
C ALA A 39 12.38 -11.77 11.65
N LEU A 40 11.31 -11.07 12.06
CA LEU A 40 10.28 -10.58 11.16
C LEU A 40 10.82 -9.53 10.19
N ALA A 41 11.81 -8.74 10.61
CA ALA A 41 12.42 -7.70 9.76
C ALA A 41 13.10 -8.28 8.51
N VAL A 42 13.56 -9.54 8.57
CA VAL A 42 14.17 -10.24 7.42
C VAL A 42 13.19 -10.37 6.25
N LEU A 43 11.89 -10.52 6.52
CA LEU A 43 10.85 -10.59 5.47
C LEU A 43 10.74 -9.30 4.66
N PHE A 44 11.12 -8.16 5.23
CA PHE A 44 11.04 -6.84 4.62
C PHE A 44 12.37 -6.39 4.00
N LEU A 45 13.44 -7.20 4.09
CA LEU A 45 14.72 -6.92 3.45
C LEU A 45 14.62 -6.69 1.92
N PRO A 46 13.74 -7.37 1.17
CA PRO A 46 13.54 -7.08 -0.26
C PRO A 46 13.06 -5.65 -0.56
N LEU A 47 12.56 -4.89 0.42
CA LEU A 47 12.12 -3.50 0.23
C LEU A 47 13.28 -2.49 0.24
N GLN A 48 14.49 -2.89 0.62
CA GLN A 48 15.66 -2.00 0.73
C GLN A 48 15.92 -1.16 -0.54
N PRO A 49 15.85 -1.68 -1.77
CA PRO A 49 16.04 -0.87 -2.97
C PRO A 49 15.01 0.25 -3.12
N VAL A 50 13.76 -0.01 -2.70
CA VAL A 50 12.68 0.98 -2.76
C VAL A 50 12.88 2.03 -1.67
N LEU A 51 13.26 1.62 -0.45
CA LEU A 51 13.60 2.54 0.63
C LEU A 51 14.76 3.47 0.25
N ALA A 52 15.75 2.97 -0.50
CA ALA A 52 16.83 3.81 -1.02
C ALA A 52 16.33 4.91 -1.97
N ILE A 53 15.35 4.60 -2.84
CA ILE A 53 14.71 5.60 -3.71
C ILE A 53 14.00 6.67 -2.87
N TYR A 54 13.28 6.28 -1.81
CA TYR A 54 12.65 7.23 -0.89
C TYR A 54 13.70 8.13 -0.22
N GLY A 55 14.83 7.57 0.19
CA GLY A 55 15.95 8.32 0.76
C GLY A 55 16.53 9.36 -0.20
N ILE A 56 16.64 9.04 -1.49
CA ILE A 56 17.15 9.96 -2.53
C ILE A 56 16.17 11.11 -2.79
N LEU A 57 14.87 10.83 -2.81
CA LEU A 57 13.82 11.82 -3.03
C LEU A 57 13.58 12.73 -1.80
N GLY A 58 14.06 12.31 -0.63
CA GLY A 58 14.04 13.09 0.60
C GLY A 58 12.66 13.14 1.27
N PRO A 59 12.36 14.21 2.04
CA PRO A 59 11.18 14.27 2.92
C PRO A 59 9.84 14.30 2.19
N TYR A 60 9.84 14.60 0.90
CA TYR A 60 8.63 14.66 0.07
C TYR A 60 8.44 13.41 -0.81
N SER A 61 9.24 12.36 -0.60
CA SER A 61 9.25 11.14 -1.38
C SER A 61 7.87 10.49 -1.53
N GLU A 62 7.15 10.30 -0.42
CA GLU A 62 5.77 9.76 -0.41
C GLU A 62 4.84 10.56 -1.34
N LEU A 63 4.81 11.88 -1.20
CA LEU A 63 3.96 12.77 -1.98
C LEU A 63 4.35 12.79 -3.47
N ILE A 64 5.65 12.83 -3.76
CA ILE A 64 6.17 12.81 -5.13
C ILE A 64 5.77 11.51 -5.82
N ILE A 65 6.00 10.37 -5.17
CA ILE A 65 5.68 9.05 -5.74
C ILE A 65 4.16 8.89 -5.91
N PHE A 66 3.37 9.36 -4.93
CA PHE A 66 1.91 9.38 -5.04
C PHE A 66 1.45 10.10 -6.31
N PHE A 67 1.91 11.33 -6.54
CA PHE A 67 1.52 12.11 -7.71
C PHE A 67 2.06 11.52 -9.01
N LEU A 68 3.29 10.99 -9.04
CA LEU A 68 3.84 10.31 -10.21
C LEU A 68 2.98 9.11 -10.60
N LEU A 69 2.64 8.22 -9.66
CA LEU A 69 1.77 7.08 -9.94
C LEU A 69 0.37 7.53 -10.36
N PHE A 70 -0.20 8.54 -9.69
CA PHE A 70 -1.51 9.04 -10.04
C PHE A 70 -1.57 9.60 -11.48
N PHE A 71 -0.66 10.49 -11.85
CA PHE A 71 -0.69 11.13 -13.16
C PHE A 71 -0.17 10.23 -14.29
N LEU A 72 0.92 9.50 -14.07
CA LEU A 72 1.55 8.69 -15.12
C LEU A 72 0.87 7.34 -15.32
N VAL A 73 0.28 6.78 -14.26
CA VAL A 73 -0.36 5.46 -14.27
C VAL A 73 -1.87 5.58 -14.25
N VAL A 74 -2.46 6.06 -13.14
CA VAL A 74 -3.92 6.01 -12.93
C VAL A 74 -4.68 6.81 -13.97
N ARG A 75 -4.20 8.02 -14.30
CA ARG A 75 -4.85 8.92 -15.28
C ARG A 75 -4.50 8.63 -16.75
N ASN A 76 -3.62 7.68 -17.01
CA ASN A 76 -3.16 7.39 -18.36
C ASN A 76 -3.97 6.24 -18.98
N GLU A 77 -4.93 6.58 -19.85
CA GLU A 77 -5.80 5.61 -20.54
C GLU A 77 -5.06 4.61 -21.46
N ARG A 78 -3.78 4.88 -21.78
CA ARG A 78 -2.95 3.93 -22.54
C ARG A 78 -2.53 2.72 -21.69
N ILE A 79 -2.58 2.84 -20.36
CA ILE A 79 -2.22 1.77 -19.45
C ILE A 79 -3.44 0.87 -19.22
N PRO A 80 -3.27 -0.47 -19.22
CA PRO A 80 -4.35 -1.41 -18.95
C PRO A 80 -5.12 -1.06 -17.68
N HIS A 81 -6.45 -1.09 -17.77
CA HIS A 81 -7.33 -0.79 -16.63
C HIS A 81 -7.00 -1.62 -15.39
N PHE A 82 -6.55 -2.87 -15.55
CA PHE A 82 -6.13 -3.73 -14.45
C PHE A 82 -4.97 -3.14 -13.62
N ILE A 83 -3.96 -2.57 -14.28
CA ILE A 83 -2.82 -1.92 -13.60
C ILE A 83 -3.28 -0.63 -12.94
N ARG A 84 -4.12 0.15 -13.65
CA ARG A 84 -4.67 1.42 -13.12
C ARG A 84 -5.50 1.21 -11.87
N PHE A 85 -6.37 0.19 -11.86
CA PHE A 85 -7.15 -0.20 -10.70
C PHE A 85 -6.26 -0.53 -9.51
N ASN A 86 -5.29 -1.44 -9.68
CA ASN A 86 -4.42 -1.86 -8.58
C ASN A 86 -3.52 -0.72 -8.09
N THR A 87 -3.08 0.15 -9.00
CA THR A 87 -2.32 1.36 -8.62
C THR A 87 -3.17 2.28 -7.77
N MET A 88 -4.41 2.56 -8.20
CA MET A 88 -5.32 3.40 -7.43
C MET A 88 -5.65 2.77 -6.07
N GLN A 89 -5.85 1.46 -6.01
CA GLN A 89 -6.08 0.74 -4.75
C GLN A 89 -4.90 0.88 -3.80
N ALA A 90 -3.67 0.73 -4.28
CA ALA A 90 -2.47 0.92 -3.48
C ALA A 90 -2.35 2.36 -2.96
N LEU A 91 -2.66 3.36 -3.79
CA LEU A 91 -2.68 4.77 -3.38
C LEU A 91 -3.74 5.05 -2.31
N LEU A 92 -4.93 4.44 -2.39
CA LEU A 92 -5.94 4.57 -1.35
C LEU A 92 -5.52 3.90 -0.04
N LEU A 93 -4.90 2.72 -0.09
CA LEU A 93 -4.35 2.06 1.10
C LEU A 93 -3.26 2.89 1.77
N ASP A 94 -2.43 3.58 0.98
CA ASP A 94 -1.42 4.49 1.49
C ASP A 94 -2.04 5.72 2.18
N ILE A 95 -3.08 6.30 1.57
CA ILE A 95 -3.85 7.37 2.23
C ILE A 95 -4.43 6.88 3.56
N VAL A 96 -4.97 5.66 3.61
CA VAL A 96 -5.48 5.08 4.86
C VAL A 96 -4.35 4.95 5.89
N ALA A 97 -3.19 4.45 5.50
CA ALA A 97 -2.02 4.35 6.37
C ALA A 97 -1.61 5.73 6.92
N TYR A 98 -1.51 6.73 6.05
CA TYR A 98 -1.20 8.11 6.44
C TYR A 98 -2.22 8.68 7.44
N LEU A 99 -3.52 8.50 7.19
CA LEU A 99 -4.58 8.93 8.09
C LEU A 99 -4.51 8.21 9.45
N CYS A 100 -4.23 6.91 9.47
CA CYS A 100 -3.99 6.15 10.69
C CYS A 100 -2.79 6.71 11.48
N GLY A 101 -1.72 7.12 10.80
CA GLY A 101 -0.57 7.79 11.40
C GLY A 101 -0.93 9.10 12.09
N ILE A 102 -1.78 9.92 11.45
CA ILE A 102 -2.31 11.15 12.06
C ILE A 102 -3.13 10.81 13.31
N LEU A 103 -4.05 9.85 13.22
CA LEU A 103 -4.90 9.46 14.34
C LEU A 103 -4.08 8.96 15.54
N LEU A 104 -3.05 8.14 15.30
CA LEU A 104 -2.15 7.69 16.37
C LEU A 104 -1.44 8.84 17.06
N ARG A 105 -0.95 9.84 16.31
CA ARG A 105 -0.29 11.03 16.89
C ARG A 105 -1.25 11.86 17.73
N LEU A 106 -2.52 11.97 17.32
CA LEU A 106 -3.54 12.70 18.07
C LEU A 106 -3.95 11.98 19.36
N VAL A 107 -3.95 10.64 19.34
CA VAL A 107 -4.36 9.83 20.50
C VAL A 107 -3.20 9.59 21.46
N ALA A 108 -1.94 9.70 21.04
CA ALA A 108 -0.73 9.44 21.85
C ALA A 108 -0.57 10.39 23.06
N LEU A 109 -1.36 10.14 24.10
CA LEU A 109 -1.34 10.84 25.38
C LEU A 109 -0.42 10.10 26.37
N PRO A 110 0.21 10.82 27.32
CA PRO A 110 0.95 10.17 28.39
C PRO A 110 0.03 9.24 29.21
N GLY A 111 0.44 7.99 29.40
CA GLY A 111 -0.31 6.98 30.17
C GLY A 111 -1.06 5.92 29.34
N ILE A 112 -1.13 6.05 28.00
CA ILE A 112 -1.81 5.07 27.13
C ILE A 112 -0.87 4.35 26.15
N ALA A 113 0.42 4.24 26.50
CA ALA A 113 1.45 3.67 25.62
C ALA A 113 1.10 2.26 25.10
N PHE A 114 0.53 1.41 25.96
CA PHE A 114 0.10 0.06 25.57
C PHE A 114 -1.01 0.07 24.52
N ALA A 115 -2.01 0.96 24.67
CA ALA A 115 -3.10 1.09 23.71
C ALA A 115 -2.60 1.62 22.36
N ALA A 116 -1.70 2.61 22.38
CA ALA A 116 -1.08 3.15 21.16
C ALA A 116 -0.24 2.09 20.44
N GLN A 117 0.55 1.30 21.17
CA GLN A 117 1.32 0.19 20.62
C GLN A 117 0.42 -0.89 20.01
N THR A 118 -0.66 -1.26 20.70
CA THR A 118 -1.63 -2.26 20.21
C THR A 118 -2.31 -1.78 18.93
N LEU A 119 -2.71 -0.50 18.90
CA LEU A 119 -3.33 0.10 17.72
C LEU A 119 -2.35 0.18 16.55
N SER A 120 -1.11 0.62 16.78
CA SER A 120 -0.05 0.64 15.76
C SER A 120 0.20 -0.76 15.19
N THR A 121 0.31 -1.77 16.05
CA THR A 121 0.48 -3.17 15.63
C THR A 121 -0.72 -3.66 14.82
N THR A 122 -1.94 -3.31 15.21
CA THR A 122 -3.17 -3.66 14.49
C THR A 122 -3.19 -3.01 13.10
N ILE A 123 -2.82 -1.73 13.00
CA ILE A 123 -2.72 -1.00 11.73
C ILE A 123 -1.67 -1.66 10.82
N PHE A 124 -0.49 -1.97 11.35
CA PHE A 124 0.56 -2.67 10.62
C PHE A 124 0.06 -3.98 10.01
N LEU A 125 -0.51 -4.86 10.84
CA LEU A 125 -1.01 -6.16 10.40
C LEU A 125 -2.16 -6.01 9.40
N GLY A 126 -3.06 -5.05 9.60
CA GLY A 126 -4.16 -4.76 8.69
C GLY A 126 -3.69 -4.33 7.30
N ILE A 127 -2.74 -3.40 7.22
CA ILE A 127 -2.19 -2.93 5.94
C ILE A 127 -1.40 -4.05 5.25
N VAL A 128 -0.55 -4.78 5.98
CA VAL A 128 0.21 -5.91 5.41
C VAL A 128 -0.74 -6.98 4.88
N ALA A 129 -1.79 -7.33 5.62
CA ALA A 129 -2.78 -8.31 5.17
C ALA A 129 -3.53 -7.83 3.90
N ALA A 130 -3.93 -6.55 3.85
CA ALA A 130 -4.57 -5.96 2.67
C ALA A 130 -3.63 -5.97 1.44
N VAL A 131 -2.35 -5.66 1.64
CA VAL A 131 -1.32 -5.70 0.59
C VAL A 131 -1.12 -7.14 0.10
N VAL A 132 -0.89 -8.10 1.00
CA VAL A 132 -0.69 -9.51 0.63
C VAL A 132 -1.90 -10.05 -0.12
N TYR A 133 -3.11 -9.81 0.37
CA TYR A 133 -4.34 -10.18 -0.33
C TYR A 133 -4.38 -9.58 -1.74
N SER A 134 -4.06 -8.29 -1.87
CA SER A 134 -4.12 -7.61 -3.15
C SER A 134 -3.07 -8.09 -4.16
N VAL A 135 -1.85 -8.37 -3.69
CA VAL A 135 -0.79 -8.95 -4.51
C VAL A 135 -1.16 -10.35 -4.97
N VAL A 136 -1.67 -11.21 -4.08
CA VAL A 136 -2.09 -12.57 -4.44
C VAL A 136 -3.20 -12.56 -5.50
N GLN A 137 -4.24 -11.74 -5.32
CA GLN A 137 -5.30 -11.59 -6.32
C GLN A 137 -4.75 -11.04 -7.65
N SER A 138 -3.84 -10.06 -7.59
CA SER A 138 -3.21 -9.48 -8.78
C SER A 138 -2.42 -10.52 -9.58
N LEU A 139 -1.64 -11.37 -8.91
CA LEU A 139 -0.90 -12.48 -9.52
C LEU A 139 -1.83 -13.54 -10.13
N MET A 140 -3.00 -13.75 -9.54
CA MET A 140 -4.06 -14.61 -10.11
C MET A 140 -4.82 -13.94 -11.27
N GLY A 141 -4.54 -12.67 -11.58
CA GLY A 141 -5.22 -11.91 -12.62
C GLY A 141 -6.63 -11.46 -12.23
N ARG A 142 -6.92 -11.37 -10.92
CA ARG A 142 -8.22 -10.99 -10.35
C ARG A 142 -8.12 -9.61 -9.71
N TYR A 143 -9.25 -8.92 -9.66
CA TYR A 143 -9.37 -7.66 -8.92
C TYR A 143 -9.47 -8.00 -7.42
N ALA A 144 -8.68 -7.31 -6.61
CA ALA A 144 -8.71 -7.49 -5.17
C ALA A 144 -9.84 -6.64 -4.59
N GLU A 145 -10.90 -7.28 -4.14
CA GLU A 145 -12.06 -6.61 -3.54
C GLU A 145 -11.83 -6.42 -2.03
N ILE A 146 -11.48 -5.19 -1.66
CA ILE A 146 -11.39 -4.70 -0.28
C ILE A 146 -12.62 -3.80 -0.06
N PRO A 147 -13.52 -4.13 0.89
CA PRO A 147 -14.72 -3.33 1.15
C PRO A 147 -14.40 -1.85 1.35
N ALA A 148 -15.24 -0.97 0.81
CA ALA A 148 -15.10 0.49 0.77
C ALA A 148 -13.91 1.03 -0.05
N ILE A 149 -12.74 0.38 -0.02
CA ILE A 149 -11.58 0.80 -0.80
C ILE A 149 -11.79 0.52 -2.28
N SER A 150 -12.17 -0.70 -2.66
CA SER A 150 -12.37 -1.07 -4.07
C SER A 150 -13.54 -0.30 -4.70
N ASP A 151 -14.60 -0.05 -3.93
CA ASP A 151 -15.71 0.82 -4.37
C ASP A 151 -15.21 2.23 -4.71
N ALA A 152 -14.37 2.81 -3.84
CA ALA A 152 -13.76 4.11 -4.10
C ALA A 152 -12.80 4.09 -5.31
N VAL A 153 -12.08 2.98 -5.55
CA VAL A 153 -11.28 2.81 -6.76
C VAL A 153 -12.14 2.85 -8.01
N TYR A 154 -13.26 2.11 -8.03
CA TYR A 154 -14.18 2.09 -9.18
C TYR A 154 -14.75 3.46 -9.50
N MET A 155 -14.96 4.32 -8.50
CA MET A 155 -15.40 5.70 -8.71
C MET A 155 -14.31 6.57 -9.36
N GLN A 156 -13.03 6.28 -9.12
CA GLN A 156 -11.92 7.10 -9.64
C GLN A 156 -11.38 6.62 -10.99
N VAL A 157 -11.35 5.31 -11.21
CA VAL A 157 -10.84 4.67 -12.43
C VAL A 157 -12.04 4.31 -13.30
N ARG A 158 -12.57 5.30 -14.03
CA ARG A 158 -13.65 5.10 -15.00
C ARG A 158 -13.11 4.81 -16.39
#